data_AF-A0A9W6UB28-F1
#
_entry.id   AF-A0A9W6UB28-F1
#
_cell.length_a   1.000
_cell.length_b   1.000
_cell.length_c   1.000
_cell.angle_alpha   90.00
_cell.angle_beta   90.00
_cell.angle_gamma   90.00
#
_symmetry.space_group_name_H-M   'P 1'
#
loop_
_entity.id
_entity.type
_entity.pdbx_description
1 polymer ?
#
loop_
_entity_poly.entity_id
_entity_poly.type
_entity_poly.pdbx_seq_one_letter_code
_entity_poly.pdbx_strand_id
1 'polypeptide(L)'
;MNHNRFIITLRTDAQEQQMKHDSVECIRLTRECQLAPRNGTICKVAQACWNDKLINPFNSANRNNYDMRQPCNNSDPDPVCDNSRFISDYLNSPEVRKYLNVDARVPAWHEDSADVGTSFTVDGDWCMPFHEFVADMLDDGLRVLVYAGDADLMCNWIGNQAWTLALDWQGKDGYNAEVDDPSSPTIHYYLMKTAPSMLAWFGPRKFCICSSVHCWAHGTNGPTCCLTRPYHRFLFKKSS
;
A
#
# COMPACT_ATOMS: atom_id res chain seq x y z
N MET A 1 13.76 6.66 0.62
CA MET A 1 13.83 5.18 0.72
C MET A 1 15.26 4.64 0.84
N ASN A 2 16.27 5.26 0.21
CA ASN A 2 17.69 4.88 0.44
C ASN A 2 18.13 5.05 1.90
N HIS A 3 17.60 6.06 2.59
CA HIS A 3 17.74 6.22 4.03
C HIS A 3 16.59 5.48 4.73
N ASN A 4 16.79 4.20 5.05
CA ASN A 4 15.81 3.37 5.76
C ASN A 4 16.39 2.81 7.06
N ARG A 5 15.51 2.44 8.00
CA ARG A 5 15.87 1.89 9.32
C ARG A 5 16.66 0.58 9.27
N PHE A 6 16.66 -0.10 8.12
CA PHE A 6 17.31 -1.39 7.93
C PHE A 6 18.74 -1.25 7.38
N ILE A 7 19.18 -0.02 7.06
CA ILE A 7 20.52 0.26 6.53
C ILE A 7 20.76 -0.52 5.23
N ILE A 8 19.73 -0.64 4.39
CA ILE A 8 19.80 -1.32 3.10
C ILE A 8 19.90 -0.27 1.99
N THR A 9 21.02 -0.26 1.28
CA THR A 9 21.16 0.57 0.08
C THR A 9 20.32 -0.02 -1.04
N LEU A 10 19.33 0.75 -1.52
CA LEU A 10 18.48 0.33 -2.63
C LEU A 10 19.01 0.89 -3.95
N ARG A 11 19.44 2.15 -4.00
CA ARG A 11 19.95 2.82 -5.20
C ARG A 11 21.22 3.60 -4.89
N THR A 12 21.97 3.95 -5.92
CA THR A 12 23.01 4.99 -5.83
C THR A 12 22.39 6.38 -5.72
N ASP A 13 23.16 7.36 -5.26
CA ASP A 13 22.72 8.77 -5.20
C ASP A 13 22.35 9.32 -6.58
N ALA A 14 23.10 8.93 -7.62
CA ALA A 14 22.82 9.32 -8.99
C ALA A 14 21.48 8.76 -9.49
N GLN A 15 21.19 7.50 -9.19
CA GLN A 15 19.89 6.88 -9.50
C GLN A 15 18.76 7.57 -8.73
N GLU A 16 18.97 7.89 -7.45
CA GLU A 16 17.96 8.62 -6.65
C GLU A 16 17.67 10.01 -7.24
N GLN A 17 18.69 10.75 -7.65
CA GLN A 17 18.53 12.06 -8.29
C GLN A 17 17.78 11.95 -9.63
N GLN A 18 18.11 10.95 -10.45
CA GLN A 18 17.42 10.71 -11.71
C GLN A 18 15.94 10.37 -11.48
N MET A 19 15.63 9.50 -10.52
CA MET A 19 14.25 9.16 -10.18
C MET A 19 13.46 10.39 -9.69
N LYS A 20 14.07 11.28 -8.91
CA LYS A 20 13.44 12.54 -8.50
C LYS A 20 13.10 13.41 -9.71
N HIS A 21 14.03 13.53 -10.66
CA HIS A 21 13.78 14.26 -11.90
C HIS A 21 12.64 13.63 -12.71
N ASP A 22 12.69 12.32 -12.91
CA ASP A 22 11.70 11.57 -13.70
C ASP A 22 10.30 11.58 -13.08
N SER A 23 10.22 11.68 -11.75
CA SER A 23 8.93 11.76 -11.05
C SER A 23 8.08 12.94 -11.50
N VAL A 24 8.69 14.06 -11.91
CA VAL A 24 7.97 15.23 -12.41
C VAL A 24 7.16 14.88 -13.66
N GLU A 25 7.75 14.10 -14.57
CA GLU A 25 7.08 13.65 -15.79
C GLU A 25 5.97 12.65 -15.47
N CYS A 26 6.24 11.64 -14.65
CA CYS A 26 5.23 10.62 -14.34
C CYS A 26 4.04 11.21 -13.58
N ILE A 27 4.26 12.18 -12.68
CA ILE A 27 3.20 12.93 -12.00
C ILE A 27 2.37 13.73 -13.02
N ARG A 28 3.01 14.43 -13.97
CA ARG A 28 2.29 15.17 -15.02
C ARG A 28 1.40 14.25 -15.86
N LEU A 29 1.95 13.12 -16.32
CA LEU A 29 1.21 12.13 -17.11
C LEU A 29 0.02 11.54 -16.33
N THR A 30 0.20 11.30 -15.03
CA THR A 30 -0.88 10.83 -14.14
C THR A 30 -2.00 11.85 -14.05
N ARG A 31 -1.68 13.14 -13.86
CA ARG A 31 -2.69 14.21 -13.85
C ARG A 31 -3.42 14.33 -15.18
N GLU A 32 -2.70 14.20 -16.30
CA GLU A 32 -3.33 14.21 -17.63
C GLU A 32 -4.29 13.05 -17.83
N CYS A 33 -3.94 11.85 -17.34
CA CYS A 33 -4.86 10.71 -17.31
C CYS A 33 -6.12 11.01 -16.50
N GLN A 34 -5.98 11.61 -15.31
CA GLN A 34 -7.11 11.95 -14.44
C GLN A 34 -8.07 12.98 -15.06
N LEU A 35 -7.56 13.88 -15.92
CA LEU A 35 -8.35 14.93 -16.57
C LEU A 35 -8.97 14.50 -17.91
N ALA A 36 -8.44 13.46 -18.55
CA ALA A 36 -8.94 12.95 -19.82
C ALA A 36 -10.19 12.06 -19.61
N PRO A 37 -11.06 11.89 -20.63
CA PRO A 37 -12.03 10.80 -20.59
C PRO A 37 -11.28 9.46 -20.43
N ARG A 38 -11.83 8.56 -19.58
CA ARG A 38 -11.23 7.29 -19.10
C ARG A 38 -10.66 6.34 -20.18
N ASN A 39 -10.94 6.60 -21.47
CA ASN A 39 -10.47 5.83 -22.61
C ASN A 39 -9.13 6.33 -23.22
N GLY A 40 -8.32 7.07 -22.45
CA GLY A 40 -7.08 7.66 -22.94
C GLY A 40 -5.90 6.68 -22.90
N THR A 41 -5.20 6.51 -24.03
CA THR A 41 -3.85 5.88 -24.08
C THR A 41 -2.87 6.51 -23.08
N ILE A 42 -3.13 7.74 -22.64
CA ILE A 42 -2.32 8.47 -21.66
C ILE A 42 -2.19 7.76 -20.30
N CYS A 43 -3.22 7.05 -19.84
CA CYS A 43 -3.18 6.35 -18.55
C CYS A 43 -2.19 5.18 -18.56
N LYS A 44 -2.13 4.45 -19.68
CA LYS A 44 -1.11 3.42 -19.92
C LYS A 44 0.29 4.02 -19.96
N VAL A 45 0.44 5.17 -20.62
CA VAL A 45 1.72 5.89 -20.70
C VAL A 45 2.16 6.37 -19.31
N ALA A 46 1.23 6.87 -18.50
CA ALA A 46 1.51 7.28 -17.12
C ALA A 46 1.97 6.07 -16.28
N GLN A 47 1.23 4.96 -16.31
CA GLN A 47 1.60 3.75 -15.57
C GLN A 47 2.94 3.17 -16.04
N ALA A 48 3.21 3.16 -17.35
CA ALA A 48 4.50 2.76 -17.90
C ALA A 48 5.64 3.66 -17.40
N CYS A 49 5.43 4.99 -17.34
CA CYS A 49 6.41 5.91 -16.75
C CYS A 49 6.75 5.54 -15.30
N TRP A 50 5.74 5.29 -14.47
CA TRP A 50 5.95 4.86 -13.07
C TRP A 50 6.70 3.53 -13.00
N ASN A 51 6.26 2.53 -13.78
CA ASN A 51 6.93 1.23 -13.82
C ASN A 51 8.39 1.37 -14.23
N ASP A 52 8.68 2.03 -15.35
CA ASP A 52 10.02 2.06 -15.92
C ASP A 52 10.98 2.97 -15.16
N LYS A 53 10.50 4.13 -14.70
CA LYS A 53 11.37 5.17 -14.14
C LYS A 53 11.39 5.20 -12.61
N LEU A 54 10.39 4.64 -11.94
CA LEU A 54 10.25 4.77 -10.49
C LEU A 54 10.16 3.42 -9.77
N ILE A 55 9.62 2.38 -10.40
CA ILE A 55 9.53 1.04 -9.81
C ILE A 55 10.73 0.18 -10.24
N ASN A 56 10.94 -0.03 -11.54
CA ASN A 56 11.98 -0.89 -12.10
C ASN A 56 13.41 -0.57 -11.63
N PRO A 57 13.80 0.69 -11.34
CA PRO A 57 15.09 0.96 -10.70
C PRO A 57 15.25 0.14 -9.43
N PHE A 58 14.18 0.01 -8.60
CA PHE A 58 13.80 -1.14 -7.73
C PHE A 58 14.67 -2.40 -7.78
N ASN A 59 14.70 -2.97 -8.99
CA ASN A 59 15.03 -4.35 -9.19
C ASN A 59 16.54 -4.58 -9.06
N SER A 60 17.37 -3.57 -9.36
CA SER A 60 18.83 -3.68 -9.29
C SER A 60 19.39 -3.91 -7.89
N ALA A 61 18.56 -3.73 -6.84
CA ALA A 61 18.96 -3.97 -5.46
C ALA A 61 18.93 -5.47 -5.08
N ASN A 62 18.36 -6.33 -5.93
CA ASN A 62 18.11 -7.74 -5.63
C ASN A 62 17.43 -7.94 -4.27
N ARG A 63 16.40 -7.12 -4.01
CA ARG A 63 15.52 -7.19 -2.84
C ARG A 63 14.10 -7.49 -3.28
N ASN A 64 13.37 -8.19 -2.43
CA ASN A 64 11.95 -8.42 -2.63
C ASN A 64 11.21 -7.08 -2.55
N ASN A 65 10.44 -6.73 -3.57
CA ASN A 65 9.68 -5.48 -3.62
C ASN A 65 8.61 -5.39 -2.51
N TYR A 66 8.15 -6.53 -1.99
CA TYR A 66 7.18 -6.61 -0.90
C TYR A 66 7.85 -6.68 0.50
N ASP A 67 9.15 -6.98 0.57
CA ASP A 67 9.95 -6.95 1.80
C ASP A 67 11.42 -6.65 1.48
N MET A 68 11.83 -5.39 1.62
CA MET A 68 13.20 -4.98 1.27
C MET A 68 14.31 -5.68 2.06
N ARG A 69 13.96 -6.35 3.17
CA ARG A 69 14.90 -7.12 4.00
C ARG A 69 15.22 -8.48 3.40
N GLN A 70 14.35 -8.99 2.53
CA GLN A 70 14.51 -10.28 1.87
C GLN A 70 15.31 -10.11 0.57
N PRO A 71 16.34 -10.94 0.33
CA PRO A 71 16.97 -11.01 -0.98
C PRO A 71 16.00 -11.60 -2.01
N CYS A 72 16.10 -11.13 -3.25
CA CYS A 72 15.29 -11.62 -4.37
C CYS A 72 16.13 -11.46 -5.64
N ASN A 73 16.24 -12.50 -6.45
CA ASN A 73 16.95 -12.40 -7.72
C ASN A 73 16.01 -11.80 -8.78
N ASN A 74 15.92 -10.47 -8.82
CA ASN A 74 15.04 -9.78 -9.77
C ASN A 74 15.52 -9.89 -11.24
N SER A 75 16.69 -10.48 -11.48
CA SER A 75 17.18 -10.79 -12.84
C SER A 75 16.70 -12.16 -13.34
N ASP A 76 16.11 -12.99 -12.47
CA ASP A 76 15.48 -14.25 -12.83
C ASP A 76 14.16 -13.96 -13.56
N PRO A 77 13.86 -14.59 -14.70
CA PRO A 77 12.53 -14.51 -15.33
C PRO A 77 11.43 -15.18 -14.49
N ASP A 78 11.78 -16.11 -13.60
CA ASP A 78 10.87 -16.78 -12.66
C ASP A 78 11.29 -16.54 -11.19
N PRO A 79 11.37 -15.27 -10.73
CA PRO A 79 11.89 -14.98 -9.40
C PRO A 79 10.88 -15.42 -8.34
N VAL A 80 11.12 -16.59 -7.73
CA VAL A 80 10.34 -17.08 -6.59
C VAL A 80 10.77 -16.32 -5.34
N CYS A 81 10.29 -15.09 -5.23
CA CYS A 81 10.59 -14.22 -4.09
C CYS A 81 9.51 -14.29 -2.99
N ASP A 82 8.58 -15.23 -3.14
CA ASP A 82 7.57 -15.57 -2.15
C ASP A 82 7.33 -17.10 -2.09
N ASN A 83 6.39 -17.51 -1.22
CA ASN A 83 6.02 -18.91 -1.02
C ASN A 83 4.79 -19.33 -1.85
N SER A 84 4.41 -18.58 -2.90
CA SER A 84 3.17 -18.77 -3.69
C SER A 84 2.99 -20.20 -4.21
N ARG A 85 4.10 -20.88 -4.55
CA ARG A 85 4.08 -22.24 -5.08
C ARG A 85 3.38 -23.27 -4.18
N PHE A 86 3.58 -23.20 -2.86
CA PHE A 86 2.93 -24.14 -1.93
C PHE A 86 1.42 -23.97 -1.89
N ILE A 87 0.93 -22.72 -1.98
CA ILE A 87 -0.50 -22.41 -1.98
C ILE A 87 -1.12 -22.91 -3.28
N SER A 88 -0.47 -22.66 -4.42
CA SER A 88 -0.92 -23.13 -5.72
C SER A 88 -1.01 -24.65 -5.78
N ASP A 89 0.03 -25.36 -5.34
CA ASP A 89 0.05 -26.83 -5.34
C ASP A 89 -1.06 -27.40 -4.44
N TYR A 90 -1.27 -26.81 -3.26
CA TYR A 90 -2.32 -27.24 -2.33
C TYR A 90 -3.73 -27.02 -2.91
N LEU A 91 -4.03 -25.80 -3.38
CA LEU A 91 -5.34 -25.45 -3.93
C LEU A 91 -5.65 -26.16 -5.24
N ASN A 92 -4.62 -26.58 -5.99
CA ASN A 92 -4.77 -27.37 -7.20
C ASN A 92 -4.80 -28.89 -6.98
N SER A 93 -4.54 -29.38 -5.76
CA SER A 93 -4.61 -30.82 -5.48
C SER A 93 -6.01 -31.39 -5.72
N PRO A 94 -6.13 -32.61 -6.28
CA PRO A 94 -7.43 -33.24 -6.51
C PRO A 94 -8.29 -33.36 -5.26
N GLU A 95 -7.64 -33.63 -4.12
CA GLU A 95 -8.30 -33.79 -2.82
C GLU A 95 -8.93 -32.48 -2.36
N VAL A 96 -8.20 -31.36 -2.43
CA VAL A 96 -8.71 -30.03 -2.04
C VAL A 96 -9.77 -29.55 -3.00
N ARG A 97 -9.57 -29.71 -4.31
CA ARG A 97 -10.56 -29.30 -5.33
C ARG A 97 -11.86 -30.09 -5.19
N LYS A 98 -11.78 -31.40 -4.91
CA LYS A 98 -12.95 -32.24 -4.62
C LYS A 98 -13.63 -31.82 -3.31
N TYR A 99 -12.84 -31.56 -2.27
CA TYR A 99 -13.37 -31.14 -0.97
C TYR A 99 -14.11 -29.80 -1.05
N LEU A 100 -13.57 -28.82 -1.79
CA LEU A 100 -14.20 -27.53 -2.04
C LEU A 100 -15.30 -27.57 -3.12
N ASN A 101 -15.58 -28.75 -3.69
CA ASN A 101 -16.57 -28.96 -4.74
C ASN A 101 -16.33 -28.05 -5.98
N VAL A 102 -15.08 -27.90 -6.39
CA VAL A 102 -14.70 -27.13 -7.58
C VAL A 102 -15.12 -27.92 -8.83
N ASP A 103 -15.91 -27.28 -9.70
CA ASP A 103 -16.36 -27.88 -10.95
C ASP A 103 -15.16 -28.25 -11.85
N ALA A 104 -15.22 -29.42 -12.48
CA ALA A 104 -14.13 -29.93 -13.32
C ALA A 104 -13.80 -29.03 -14.52
N ARG A 105 -14.71 -28.13 -14.93
CA ARG A 105 -14.50 -27.16 -16.01
C ARG A 105 -13.67 -25.94 -15.58
N VAL A 106 -13.54 -25.70 -14.28
CA VAL A 106 -12.76 -24.57 -13.76
C VAL A 106 -11.27 -24.86 -13.95
N PRO A 107 -10.47 -23.93 -14.51
CA PRO A 107 -9.05 -24.13 -14.72
C PRO A 107 -8.28 -24.30 -13.40
N ALA A 108 -6.96 -24.50 -13.51
CA ALA A 108 -6.08 -24.43 -12.35
C ALA A 108 -6.27 -23.09 -11.64
N TRP A 109 -6.23 -23.13 -10.31
CA TRP A 109 -6.16 -21.95 -9.48
C TRP A 109 -4.84 -21.24 -9.73
N HIS A 110 -4.91 -19.91 -9.86
CA HIS A 110 -3.80 -18.99 -9.91
C HIS A 110 -4.05 -17.90 -8.87
N GLU A 111 -2.98 -17.38 -8.26
CA GLU A 111 -3.07 -16.32 -7.25
C GLU A 111 -3.63 -15.02 -7.85
N ASP A 112 -3.14 -14.66 -9.03
CA ASP A 112 -3.54 -13.47 -9.77
C ASP A 112 -4.01 -13.80 -11.20
N SER A 113 -4.82 -12.91 -11.78
CA SER A 113 -5.27 -12.99 -13.18
C SER A 113 -4.67 -11.85 -14.00
N ALA A 114 -3.77 -12.19 -14.93
CA ALA A 114 -3.15 -11.23 -15.84
C ALA A 114 -4.18 -10.52 -16.74
N ASP A 115 -5.27 -11.20 -17.11
CA ASP A 115 -6.33 -10.64 -17.94
C ASP A 115 -7.10 -9.54 -17.19
N VAL A 116 -7.41 -9.78 -15.91
CA VAL A 116 -8.04 -8.78 -15.05
C VAL A 116 -7.09 -7.60 -14.85
N GLY A 117 -5.81 -7.85 -14.51
CA GLY A 117 -4.82 -6.79 -14.35
C GLY A 117 -4.63 -5.93 -15.61
N THR A 118 -4.65 -6.56 -16.79
CA THR A 118 -4.60 -5.86 -18.07
C THR A 118 -5.85 -5.01 -18.28
N SER A 119 -7.03 -5.51 -17.91
CA SER A 119 -8.29 -4.77 -18.07
C SER A 119 -8.30 -3.48 -17.24
N PHE A 120 -7.88 -3.54 -15.97
CA PHE A 120 -7.73 -2.37 -15.11
C PHE A 120 -6.70 -1.36 -15.63
N THR A 121 -5.57 -1.86 -16.17
CA THR A 121 -4.55 -1.03 -16.81
C THR A 121 -5.10 -0.32 -18.05
N VAL A 122 -5.91 -1.02 -18.85
CA VAL A 122 -6.48 -0.47 -20.09
C VAL A 122 -7.55 0.56 -19.83
N ASP A 123 -8.36 0.37 -18.79
CA ASP A 123 -9.41 1.31 -18.37
C ASP A 123 -8.86 2.55 -17.65
N GLY A 124 -7.55 2.58 -17.37
CA GLY A 124 -6.87 3.71 -16.73
C GLY A 124 -7.10 3.82 -15.23
N ASP A 125 -7.73 2.81 -14.62
CA ASP A 125 -8.13 2.77 -13.22
C ASP A 125 -6.98 3.10 -12.25
N TRP A 126 -5.77 2.58 -12.53
CA TRP A 126 -4.59 2.76 -11.70
C TRP A 126 -4.23 4.23 -11.40
N CYS A 127 -4.55 5.16 -12.31
CA CYS A 127 -4.23 6.57 -12.15
C CYS A 127 -5.33 7.38 -11.44
N MET A 128 -6.51 6.80 -11.20
CA MET A 128 -7.68 7.56 -10.74
C MET A 128 -7.52 8.04 -9.28
N PRO A 129 -8.07 9.21 -8.92
CA PRO A 129 -7.87 9.82 -7.60
C PRO A 129 -8.79 9.22 -6.53
N PHE A 130 -8.74 7.90 -6.31
CA PHE A 130 -9.62 7.21 -5.36
C PHE A 130 -9.48 7.66 -3.89
N HIS A 131 -8.41 8.35 -3.55
CA HIS A 131 -8.21 8.94 -2.23
C HIS A 131 -9.28 9.98 -1.88
N GLU A 132 -9.93 10.62 -2.87
CA GLU A 132 -11.03 11.57 -2.64
C GLU A 132 -12.21 10.90 -1.91
N PHE A 133 -12.53 9.64 -2.23
CA PHE A 133 -13.58 8.89 -1.52
C PHE A 133 -13.25 8.64 -0.05
N VAL A 134 -11.95 8.66 0.33
CA VAL A 134 -11.55 8.57 1.74
C VAL A 134 -11.93 9.85 2.48
N ALA A 135 -11.80 11.01 1.84
CA ALA A 135 -12.24 12.28 2.42
C ALA A 135 -13.76 12.27 2.66
N ASP A 136 -14.55 11.85 1.66
CA ASP A 136 -16.00 11.74 1.79
C ASP A 136 -16.39 10.83 2.97
N MET A 137 -15.77 9.65 3.06
CA MET A 137 -16.01 8.72 4.17
C MET A 137 -15.69 9.35 5.53
N LEU A 138 -14.59 10.10 5.64
CA LEU A 138 -14.20 10.75 6.88
C LEU A 138 -15.20 11.85 7.27
N ASP A 139 -15.60 12.69 6.31
CA ASP A 139 -16.56 13.78 6.50
C ASP A 139 -17.95 13.24 6.90
N ASP A 140 -18.32 12.05 6.43
CA ASP A 140 -19.53 11.32 6.83
C ASP A 140 -19.45 10.66 8.23
N GLY A 141 -18.35 10.86 8.96
CA GLY A 141 -18.20 10.31 10.30
C GLY A 141 -17.63 8.88 10.35
N LEU A 142 -17.27 8.29 9.20
CA LEU A 142 -16.67 6.96 9.17
C LEU A 142 -15.23 7.04 9.67
N ARG A 143 -14.81 5.96 10.32
CA ARG A 143 -13.43 5.81 10.80
C ARG A 143 -12.64 5.07 9.74
N VAL A 144 -11.47 5.61 9.39
CA VAL A 144 -10.57 5.00 8.41
C VAL A 144 -9.26 4.62 9.11
N LEU A 145 -8.85 3.36 8.95
CA LEU A 145 -7.56 2.86 9.40
C LEU A 145 -6.69 2.60 8.17
N VAL A 146 -5.70 3.46 7.96
CA VAL A 146 -4.60 3.20 7.03
C VAL A 146 -3.47 2.55 7.81
N TYR A 147 -2.92 1.47 7.27
CA TYR A 147 -1.79 0.76 7.88
C TYR A 147 -0.80 0.36 6.78
N ALA A 148 0.48 0.48 7.07
CA ALA A 148 1.55 0.15 6.13
C ALA A 148 2.73 -0.51 6.85
N GLY A 149 3.35 -1.48 6.17
CA GLY A 149 4.58 -2.12 6.63
C GLY A 149 5.79 -1.21 6.41
N ASP A 150 6.71 -1.17 7.36
CA ASP A 150 7.90 -0.34 7.25
C ASP A 150 8.97 -0.91 6.31
N ALA A 151 8.82 -2.17 5.90
CA ALA A 151 9.72 -2.89 4.99
C ALA A 151 9.21 -3.02 3.54
N ASP A 152 8.00 -2.55 3.24
CA ASP A 152 7.40 -2.62 1.90
C ASP A 152 7.94 -1.50 0.99
N LEU A 153 8.36 -1.84 -0.23
CA LEU A 153 8.80 -0.87 -1.25
C LEU A 153 7.65 -0.44 -2.17
N MET A 154 6.71 -1.35 -2.48
CA MET A 154 5.63 -1.10 -3.43
C MET A 154 4.59 -0.13 -2.87
N CYS A 155 4.04 -0.44 -1.70
CA CYS A 155 3.05 0.39 -0.99
C CYS A 155 3.65 0.97 0.28
N ASN A 156 4.84 1.58 0.15
CA ASN A 156 5.66 2.01 1.28
C ASN A 156 4.94 2.94 2.27
N TRP A 157 5.35 2.87 3.54
CA TRP A 157 4.75 3.65 4.62
C TRP A 157 4.95 5.17 4.49
N ILE A 158 6.02 5.62 3.84
CA ILE A 158 6.31 7.06 3.65
C ILE A 158 5.30 7.67 2.67
N GLY A 159 5.03 6.99 1.56
CA GLY A 159 4.00 7.38 0.60
C GLY A 159 2.61 7.38 1.24
N ASN A 160 2.31 6.34 2.04
CA ASN A 160 1.06 6.26 2.79
C ASN A 160 0.90 7.42 3.79
N GLN A 161 1.95 7.74 4.54
CA GLN A 161 1.93 8.88 5.45
C GLN A 161 1.72 10.20 4.69
N ALA A 162 2.48 10.42 3.61
CA ALA A 162 2.44 11.66 2.84
C ALA A 162 1.04 11.96 2.29
N TRP A 163 0.35 10.98 1.68
CA TRP A 163 -0.99 11.23 1.15
C TRP A 163 -2.02 11.46 2.27
N THR A 164 -1.91 10.76 3.42
CA THR A 164 -2.84 10.99 4.54
C THR A 164 -2.69 12.39 5.18
N LEU A 165 -1.48 12.94 5.22
CA LEU A 165 -1.22 14.30 5.70
C LEU A 165 -1.70 15.38 4.72
N ALA A 166 -1.66 15.06 3.42
CA ALA A 166 -2.08 15.95 2.35
C ALA A 166 -3.59 15.92 2.10
N LEU A 167 -4.27 14.80 2.41
CA LEU A 167 -5.69 14.58 2.17
C LEU A 167 -6.53 15.75 2.71
N ASP A 168 -7.42 16.27 1.88
CA ASP A 168 -8.29 17.38 2.24
C ASP A 168 -9.61 16.86 2.78
N TRP A 169 -9.91 17.16 4.05
CA TRP A 169 -11.12 16.74 4.77
C TRP A 169 -11.27 17.57 6.05
N GLN A 170 -12.45 17.58 6.66
CA GLN A 170 -12.78 18.51 7.76
C GLN A 170 -11.87 18.40 9.00
N GLY A 171 -11.32 17.22 9.28
CA GLY A 171 -10.47 16.98 10.45
C GLY A 171 -8.96 17.01 10.17
N LYS A 172 -8.53 17.43 8.98
CA LYS A 172 -7.12 17.43 8.55
C LYS A 172 -6.18 18.13 9.53
N ASP A 173 -6.50 19.35 9.95
CA ASP A 173 -5.62 20.13 10.82
C ASP A 173 -5.39 19.45 12.17
N GLY A 174 -6.46 18.87 12.74
CA GLY A 174 -6.38 18.10 13.97
C GLY A 174 -5.55 16.82 13.82
N TYR A 175 -5.64 16.15 12.66
CA TYR A 175 -4.82 14.99 12.36
C TYR A 175 -3.34 15.36 12.23
N ASN A 176 -3.02 16.43 11.49
CA ASN A 176 -1.64 16.87 11.28
C ASN A 176 -0.98 17.35 12.60
N ALA A 177 -1.74 18.06 13.45
CA ALA A 177 -1.24 18.50 14.76
C ALA A 177 -0.82 17.33 15.68
N GLU A 178 -1.57 16.23 15.65
CA GLU A 178 -1.23 15.01 16.42
C GLU A 178 -0.02 14.27 15.83
N VAL A 179 0.24 14.45 14.53
CA VAL A 179 1.41 13.89 13.85
C VAL A 179 2.69 14.59 14.26
N ASP A 180 2.63 15.92 14.35
CA ASP A 180 3.78 16.76 14.62
C ASP A 180 4.13 16.88 16.12
N ASP A 181 3.28 16.39 17.03
CA ASP A 181 3.50 16.45 18.48
C ASP A 181 4.69 15.56 18.93
N PRO A 182 5.81 16.15 19.39
CA PRO A 182 6.99 15.40 19.81
C PRO A 182 6.82 14.67 21.15
N SER A 183 5.76 14.99 21.91
CA SER A 183 5.37 14.26 23.13
C SER A 183 4.46 13.07 22.85
N SER A 184 3.96 12.95 21.62
CA SER A 184 3.25 11.77 21.14
C SER A 184 4.22 10.57 21.12
N PRO A 185 3.82 9.38 21.62
CA PRO A 185 4.71 8.23 21.70
C PRO A 185 5.32 7.91 20.32
N THR A 186 6.65 7.75 20.31
CA THR A 186 7.58 7.69 19.16
C THR A 186 7.39 6.50 18.19
N ILE A 187 6.20 5.93 18.13
CA ILE A 187 5.85 4.98 17.08
C ILE A 187 4.71 5.60 16.28
N HIS A 188 5.00 5.93 15.02
CA HIS A 188 4.12 6.67 14.13
C HIS A 188 2.79 5.95 13.94
N TYR A 189 1.77 6.49 14.62
CA TYR A 189 0.44 5.92 14.75
C TYR A 189 -0.62 7.06 14.75
N TYR A 190 -1.27 7.41 13.63
CA TYR A 190 -2.44 8.32 13.42
C TYR A 190 -3.80 7.75 12.85
N LEU A 191 -4.84 7.61 13.67
CA LEU A 191 -6.17 7.16 13.21
C LEU A 191 -6.90 8.37 12.60
N MET A 192 -7.43 8.26 11.38
CA MET A 192 -8.23 9.34 10.79
C MET A 192 -9.68 9.25 11.30
N LYS A 193 -10.16 10.33 11.95
CA LYS A 193 -11.53 10.43 12.47
C LYS A 193 -11.98 11.90 12.52
N THR A 194 -13.19 12.17 12.05
CA THR A 194 -13.90 13.44 12.27
C THR A 194 -14.29 13.61 13.74
N ALA A 195 -13.96 14.77 14.31
CA ALA A 195 -14.39 15.14 15.66
C ALA A 195 -15.69 15.95 15.57
N PRO A 196 -16.84 15.43 16.05
CA PRO A 196 -17.97 16.30 16.29
C PRO A 196 -17.72 17.06 17.60
N SER A 197 -17.80 18.39 17.52
CA SER A 197 -18.09 19.34 18.61
C SER A 197 -17.49 19.08 20.02
N MET A 198 -16.58 19.96 20.44
CA MET A 198 -16.28 20.31 21.85
C MET A 198 -16.43 19.20 22.92
N LEU A 199 -15.45 18.31 22.99
CA LEU A 199 -14.96 17.72 24.24
C LEU A 199 -13.69 16.93 23.88
N ALA A 200 -12.53 17.53 24.12
CA ALA A 200 -11.24 16.91 23.94
C ALA A 200 -11.08 15.76 24.95
N TRP A 201 -11.52 14.55 24.57
CA TRP A 201 -11.11 13.33 25.25
C TRP A 201 -9.74 12.92 24.73
N PHE A 202 -8.72 13.22 25.53
CA PHE A 202 -7.34 12.81 25.38
C PHE A 202 -7.20 11.32 25.72
N GLY A 203 -6.82 10.52 24.73
CA GLY A 203 -6.57 9.09 24.85
C GLY A 203 -6.09 8.54 23.51
N PRO A 204 -5.14 7.60 23.48
CA PRO A 204 -4.14 7.50 22.41
C PRO A 204 -4.80 7.13 21.08
N ARG A 205 -4.74 8.06 20.11
CA ARG A 205 -5.32 8.00 18.76
C ARG A 205 -4.24 7.43 17.82
N LYS A 206 -4.53 6.39 17.01
CA LYS A 206 -3.48 5.52 16.40
C LYS A 206 -3.79 4.92 15.00
N PHE A 207 -3.00 5.29 13.98
CA PHE A 207 -2.63 4.59 12.71
C PHE A 207 -1.84 3.38 13.15
N CYS A 208 -1.65 2.43 12.26
CA CYS A 208 -0.81 1.28 12.57
C CYS A 208 0.29 1.19 11.54
N ILE A 209 1.51 1.62 11.88
CA ILE A 209 2.69 1.03 11.22
C ILE A 209 2.91 -0.31 11.89
N CYS A 210 2.67 -1.40 11.16
CA CYS A 210 3.10 -2.71 11.63
C CYS A 210 4.63 -2.77 11.43
N SER A 211 5.39 -2.43 12.48
CA SER A 211 6.86 -2.51 12.46
C SER A 211 7.31 -3.94 12.17
N SER A 212 8.34 -4.09 11.33
CA SER A 212 8.89 -5.38 10.89
C SER A 212 7.96 -6.18 9.97
N VAL A 213 7.02 -5.52 9.30
CA VAL A 213 6.00 -6.16 8.49
C VAL A 213 6.15 -5.77 7.01
N HIS A 214 5.95 -6.77 6.15
CA HIS A 214 6.02 -6.69 4.68
C HIS A 214 4.67 -6.23 4.10
N CYS A 215 4.56 -6.15 2.77
CA CYS A 215 3.32 -5.74 2.06
C CYS A 215 2.07 -6.50 2.55
N TRP A 216 2.23 -7.77 2.89
CA TRP A 216 1.16 -8.61 3.47
C TRP A 216 1.19 -8.52 4.99
N ALA A 217 0.47 -7.53 5.55
CA ALA A 217 0.64 -7.22 6.95
C ALA A 217 0.24 -8.32 7.95
N HIS A 218 -0.54 -9.29 7.47
CA HIS A 218 -1.00 -10.45 8.23
C HIS A 218 -0.23 -11.74 7.92
N GLY A 219 0.80 -11.68 7.06
CA GLY A 219 1.63 -12.82 6.68
C GLY A 219 2.62 -13.25 7.76
N THR A 220 3.72 -13.88 7.36
CA THR A 220 4.62 -14.69 8.21
C THR A 220 5.15 -14.02 9.48
N ASN A 221 5.17 -12.69 9.55
CA ASN A 221 5.70 -11.93 10.70
C ASN A 221 4.68 -11.02 11.41
N GLY A 222 3.40 -10.99 11.00
CA GLY A 222 2.46 -9.92 11.37
C GLY A 222 1.17 -10.23 12.18
N PRO A 223 0.76 -11.49 12.48
CA PRO A 223 -0.59 -11.73 12.99
C PRO A 223 -0.85 -11.05 14.35
N THR A 224 0.15 -10.95 15.23
CA THR A 224 -0.04 -10.38 16.57
C THR A 224 -0.13 -8.85 16.58
N CYS A 225 0.63 -8.16 15.72
CA CYS A 225 0.64 -6.69 15.64
C CYS A 225 -0.61 -6.13 14.97
N CYS A 226 -1.07 -6.76 13.89
CA CYS A 226 -2.13 -6.17 13.06
C CYS A 226 -3.55 -6.67 13.47
N LEU A 227 -3.72 -7.85 14.10
CA LEU A 227 -5.05 -8.39 14.47
C LEU A 227 -5.58 -7.98 15.85
N THR A 228 -4.73 -7.88 16.88
CA THR A 228 -5.25 -7.87 18.27
C THR A 228 -5.51 -6.50 18.87
N ARG A 229 -4.70 -5.48 18.56
CA ARG A 229 -4.84 -4.13 19.15
C ARG A 229 -5.54 -3.11 18.25
N PRO A 230 -5.22 -3.01 16.95
CA PRO A 230 -5.87 -2.04 16.05
C PRO A 230 -7.32 -2.44 15.76
N TYR A 231 -7.56 -3.71 15.43
CA TYR A 231 -8.88 -4.22 15.05
C TYR A 231 -9.88 -4.16 16.20
N HIS A 232 -9.50 -4.60 17.41
CA HIS A 232 -10.35 -4.46 18.60
C HIS A 232 -10.65 -2.99 18.95
N ARG A 233 -9.68 -2.08 18.82
CA ARG A 233 -9.91 -0.65 19.11
C ARG A 233 -10.73 0.04 18.02
N PHE A 234 -10.61 -0.39 16.78
CA PHE A 234 -11.48 0.02 15.68
C PHE A 234 -12.91 -0.44 15.95
N LEU A 235 -13.15 -1.70 16.31
CA LEU A 235 -14.52 -2.20 16.49
C LEU A 235 -15.20 -1.74 17.80
N PHE A 236 -14.47 -1.59 18.91
CA PHE A 236 -15.09 -1.51 20.25
C PHE A 236 -15.07 -0.13 20.94
N LYS A 237 -14.75 0.98 20.24
CA LYS A 237 -15.00 2.33 20.79
C LYS A 237 -16.49 2.69 20.64
N LYS A 238 -17.30 2.35 21.65
CA LYS A 238 -18.67 2.86 21.82
C LYS A 238 -18.65 4.39 21.79
N SER A 239 -19.56 4.98 21.01
CA SER A 239 -20.03 6.33 21.24
C SER A 239 -20.53 6.41 22.67
N SER A 240 -19.80 7.15 23.50
CA SER A 240 -20.23 7.60 24.83
C SER A 240 -20.21 9.12 24.79
#